data_AF-A0A645FL37-F1
#
_entry.id   AF-A0A645FL37-F1
#
_cell.length_a   1.000
_cell.length_b   1.000
_cell.length_c   1.000
_cell.angle_alpha   90.00
_cell.angle_beta   90.00
_cell.angle_gamma   90.00
#
_symmetry.space_group_name_H-M   'P 1'
#
loop_
_entity.id
_entity.type
_entity.pdbx_description
1 polymer ?
#
loop_
_entity_poly.entity_id
_entity_poly.type
_entity_poly.pdbx_seq_one_letter_code
_entity_poly.pdbx_strand_id
1 'polypeptide(L)'
;MLPTVNDIQRTPCSAEHLMVALQCGGSDGFSGLSANPALGKAMDILVKNGGTCIHSETTEIFGAEHILTRRAVSEEVGRKLVDRLNWWLKQTEGRDCQINGKVSPGNNKGGLTNVLEKSLGGVKKSGMTPLNEVYEYAYPVTKTGVVFMDTPGYDPIAATGQIAGGANLMCFTTGRGSCFGSVMVPVIKLASNTPLYQRLEEDMDVNCGLVIDGEQDLEQMGCEIFEKILEAASGTRTKCEELGVGWNEYAPWPIGVFA
;
A
#
# COMPACT_ATOMS: atom_id res chain seq x y z
N MET A 1 -15.12 -24.13 17.39
CA MET A 1 -14.83 -22.80 16.83
C MET A 1 -15.43 -22.64 15.43
N LEU A 2 -15.14 -23.50 14.44
CA LEU A 2 -15.68 -23.37 13.07
C LEU A 2 -17.22 -23.28 12.96
N PRO A 3 -18.02 -24.12 13.67
CA PRO A 3 -19.49 -23.96 13.61
C PRO A 3 -19.96 -22.59 14.09
N THR A 4 -19.39 -22.08 15.18
CA THR A 4 -19.72 -20.76 15.74
C THR A 4 -19.36 -19.61 14.80
N VAL A 5 -18.26 -19.72 14.05
CA VAL A 5 -17.87 -18.71 13.04
C VAL A 5 -18.84 -18.71 11.85
N ASN A 6 -19.38 -19.89 11.50
CA ASN A 6 -20.31 -20.05 10.38
C ASN A 6 -21.70 -19.42 10.65
N ASP A 7 -21.99 -19.10 11.91
CA ASP A 7 -23.22 -18.40 12.31
C ASP A 7 -23.14 -16.87 12.10
N ILE A 8 -21.94 -16.33 11.87
CA ILE A 8 -21.72 -14.88 11.68
C ILE A 8 -22.22 -14.46 10.30
N GLN A 9 -23.12 -13.48 10.25
CA GLN A 9 -23.65 -12.90 9.03
C GLN A 9 -23.15 -11.46 8.87
N ARG A 10 -22.86 -11.06 7.63
CA ARG A 10 -22.50 -9.68 7.32
C ARG A 10 -23.68 -8.75 7.59
N THR A 11 -23.40 -7.57 8.11
CA THR A 11 -24.36 -6.49 8.32
C THR A 11 -23.85 -5.21 7.70
N PRO A 12 -24.72 -4.27 7.29
CA PRO A 12 -24.29 -2.94 6.90
C PRO A 12 -23.49 -2.28 8.02
N CYS A 13 -22.31 -1.77 7.68
CA CYS A 13 -21.40 -1.07 8.59
C CYS A 13 -20.87 0.20 7.93
N SER A 14 -20.49 1.18 8.74
CA SER A 14 -19.85 2.41 8.26
C SER A 14 -18.46 2.11 7.68
N ALA A 15 -18.06 2.86 6.65
CA ALA A 15 -16.72 2.79 6.07
C ALA A 15 -15.63 3.25 7.05
N GLU A 16 -15.99 3.91 8.16
CA GLU A 16 -15.04 4.32 9.20
C GLU A 16 -14.29 3.14 9.85
N HIS A 17 -14.87 1.94 9.78
CA HIS A 17 -14.25 0.71 10.30
C HIS A 17 -13.24 0.07 9.33
N LEU A 18 -13.07 0.63 8.13
CA LEU A 18 -12.08 0.13 7.19
C LEU A 18 -10.70 0.65 7.54
N MET A 19 -9.74 -0.28 7.60
CA MET A 19 -8.33 -0.01 7.78
C MET A 19 -7.58 -0.64 6.61
N VAL A 20 -7.22 0.21 5.64
CA VAL A 20 -6.67 -0.22 4.35
C VAL A 20 -5.15 -0.13 4.37
N ALA A 21 -4.50 -1.28 4.20
CA ALA A 21 -3.06 -1.37 3.97
C ALA A 21 -2.71 -0.92 2.55
N LEU A 22 -1.70 -0.07 2.42
CA LEU A 22 -1.17 0.38 1.13
C LEU A 22 0.18 -0.27 0.88
N GLN A 23 0.31 -0.96 -0.25
CA GLN A 23 1.53 -1.67 -0.66
C GLN A 23 1.84 -1.42 -2.13
N CYS A 24 3.12 -1.55 -2.48
CA CYS A 24 3.60 -1.50 -3.85
C CYS A 24 4.49 -2.72 -4.12
N GLY A 25 4.14 -3.51 -5.13
CA GLY A 25 5.01 -4.61 -5.54
C GLY A 25 6.04 -4.17 -6.58
N GLY A 26 5.96 -4.76 -7.76
CA GLY A 26 6.82 -4.41 -8.88
C GLY A 26 6.44 -3.06 -9.48
N SER A 27 7.06 -1.97 -8.99
CA SER A 27 6.84 -0.63 -9.52
C SER A 27 7.43 -0.44 -10.94
N ASP A 28 6.83 0.47 -11.69
CA ASP A 28 7.28 0.95 -12.99
C ASP A 28 7.18 2.48 -13.10
N GLY A 29 7.59 3.06 -14.22
CA GLY A 29 7.49 4.51 -14.46
C GLY A 29 6.05 5.06 -14.44
N PHE A 30 5.04 4.23 -14.71
CA PHE A 30 3.63 4.64 -14.69
C PHE A 30 3.04 4.64 -13.27
N SER A 31 3.58 3.86 -12.35
CA SER A 31 3.06 3.71 -10.98
C SER A 31 2.87 5.06 -10.28
N GLY A 32 3.82 5.98 -10.43
CA GLY A 32 3.76 7.33 -9.86
C GLY A 32 2.87 8.33 -10.61
N LEU A 33 2.30 7.93 -11.75
CA LEU A 33 1.46 8.75 -12.63
C LEU A 33 -0.01 8.28 -12.66
N SER A 34 -0.27 7.00 -12.41
CA SER A 34 -1.61 6.39 -12.43
C SER A 34 -2.03 5.77 -11.10
N ALA A 35 -1.64 4.52 -10.82
CA ALA A 35 -2.16 3.72 -9.71
C ALA A 35 -1.92 4.36 -8.34
N ASN A 36 -0.71 4.87 -8.07
CA ASN A 36 -0.42 5.46 -6.76
C ASN A 36 -1.20 6.77 -6.50
N PRO A 37 -1.22 7.76 -7.41
CA PRO A 37 -2.03 8.96 -7.20
C PRO A 37 -3.55 8.68 -7.18
N ALA A 38 -4.05 7.74 -8.00
CA ALA A 38 -5.46 7.38 -7.98
C ALA A 38 -5.86 6.66 -6.67
N LEU A 39 -5.01 5.74 -6.19
CA LEU A 39 -5.16 5.15 -4.86
C LEU A 39 -5.15 6.25 -3.78
N GLY A 40 -4.30 7.26 -3.92
CA GLY A 40 -4.31 8.43 -3.05
C GLY A 40 -5.66 9.15 -3.01
N LYS A 41 -6.31 9.33 -4.17
CA LYS A 41 -7.67 9.91 -4.23
C LYS A 41 -8.70 9.03 -3.52
N ALA A 42 -8.63 7.71 -3.69
CA ALA A 42 -9.48 6.77 -2.96
C ALA A 42 -9.26 6.86 -1.44
N MET A 43 -8.01 7.04 -1.01
CA MET A 43 -7.68 7.20 0.41
C MET A 43 -8.19 8.51 0.98
N ASP A 44 -8.17 9.61 0.22
CA ASP A 44 -8.79 10.87 0.65
C ASP A 44 -10.30 10.71 0.86
N ILE A 45 -10.99 9.92 0.02
CA ILE A 45 -12.41 9.57 0.19
C ILE A 45 -12.61 8.71 1.45
N LEU A 46 -11.79 7.69 1.65
CA LEU A 46 -11.86 6.81 2.82
C LEU A 46 -11.68 7.60 4.13
N VAL A 47 -10.64 8.44 4.20
CA VAL A 47 -10.34 9.26 5.37
C VAL A 47 -11.46 10.27 5.65
N LYS A 48 -12.06 10.84 4.60
CA LYS A 48 -13.24 11.71 4.75
C LYS A 48 -14.45 10.98 5.38
N ASN A 49 -14.54 9.66 5.20
CA ASN A 49 -15.56 8.81 5.84
C ASN A 49 -15.10 8.21 7.19
N GLY A 50 -14.01 8.72 7.77
CA GLY A 50 -13.50 8.29 9.08
C GLY A 50 -12.62 7.05 9.06
N GLY A 51 -12.39 6.45 7.88
CA GLY A 51 -11.55 5.27 7.72
C GLY A 51 -10.06 5.56 7.92
N THR A 52 -9.26 4.49 7.89
CA THR A 52 -7.82 4.56 8.13
C THR A 52 -7.06 3.99 6.94
N CYS A 53 -6.00 4.66 6.52
CA CYS A 53 -5.05 4.12 5.55
C CYS A 53 -3.66 3.99 6.17
N ILE A 54 -3.07 2.80 6.04
CA ILE A 54 -1.73 2.49 6.57
C ILE A 54 -0.75 2.53 5.41
N HIS A 55 0.06 3.59 5.37
CA HIS A 55 1.23 3.66 4.49
C HIS A 55 2.44 3.02 5.16
N SER A 56 3.28 2.29 4.42
CA SER A 56 4.45 1.60 4.99
C SER A 56 5.67 1.68 4.07
N GLU A 57 6.50 0.64 4.00
CA GLU A 57 7.63 0.54 3.07
C GLU A 57 8.66 1.66 3.30
N THR A 58 9.18 1.77 4.53
CA THR A 58 9.98 2.93 4.98
C THR A 58 11.19 3.23 4.11
N THR A 59 11.87 2.20 3.59
CA THR A 59 13.00 2.37 2.68
C THR A 59 12.61 2.96 1.32
N GLU A 60 11.34 2.88 0.96
CA GLU A 60 10.78 3.31 -0.32
C GLU A 60 10.17 4.70 -0.30
N ILE A 61 10.21 5.40 0.83
CA ILE A 61 9.83 6.82 0.93
C ILE A 61 11.05 7.73 1.14
N PHE A 62 12.26 7.16 1.17
CA PHE A 62 13.49 7.89 1.40
C PHE A 62 13.73 8.96 0.34
N GLY A 63 14.05 10.17 0.78
CA GLY A 63 14.18 11.38 -0.02
C GLY A 63 12.84 12.04 -0.39
N ALA A 64 11.71 11.39 -0.10
CA ALA A 64 10.37 11.92 -0.28
C ALA A 64 9.63 12.13 1.07
N GLU A 65 10.27 11.85 2.21
CA GLU A 65 9.65 11.91 3.54
C GLU A 65 9.11 13.30 3.87
N HIS A 66 9.76 14.34 3.35
CA HIS A 66 9.35 15.73 3.47
C HIS A 66 7.93 16.01 2.92
N ILE A 67 7.41 15.16 2.02
CA ILE A 67 6.01 15.24 1.56
C ILE A 67 5.04 14.80 2.67
N LEU A 68 5.41 13.79 3.47
CA LEU A 68 4.61 13.30 4.59
C LEU A 68 4.79 14.19 5.84
N THR A 69 6.03 14.58 6.17
CA THR A 69 6.30 15.36 7.38
C THR A 69 5.72 16.77 7.33
N ARG A 70 5.67 17.41 6.14
CA ARG A 70 5.05 18.74 5.97
C ARG A 70 3.55 18.78 6.28
N ARG A 71 2.89 17.63 6.25
CA ARG A 71 1.46 17.47 6.57
C ARG A 71 1.23 16.63 7.82
N ALA A 72 2.26 16.39 8.63
CA ALA A 72 2.08 15.74 9.92
C ALA A 72 1.23 16.63 10.83
N VAL A 73 0.35 16.03 11.63
CA VAL A 73 -0.51 16.77 12.57
C VAL A 73 0.26 17.48 13.68
N SER A 74 1.51 17.08 13.91
CA SER A 74 2.42 17.69 14.88
C SER A 74 3.89 17.46 14.49
N GLU A 75 4.79 18.26 15.05
CA GLU A 75 6.23 18.03 14.92
C GLU A 75 6.62 16.65 15.47
N GLU A 76 5.99 16.21 16.57
CA GLU A 76 6.26 14.91 17.19
C GLU A 76 6.01 13.75 16.21
N VAL A 77 4.86 13.75 15.53
CA VAL A 77 4.54 12.72 14.52
C VAL A 77 5.51 12.78 13.35
N GLY A 78 5.85 13.99 12.87
CA GLY A 78 6.85 14.17 11.82
C GLY A 78 8.24 13.65 12.23
N ARG A 79 8.64 13.87 13.49
CA ARG A 79 9.92 13.41 14.03
C ARG A 79 9.99 11.89 14.11
N LYS A 80 8.92 11.22 14.55
CA LYS A 80 8.85 9.74 14.56
C LYS A 80 9.18 9.14 13.19
N LEU A 81 8.63 9.71 12.11
CA LEU A 81 8.91 9.24 10.75
C LEU A 81 10.39 9.40 10.38
N VAL A 82 10.96 10.58 10.66
CA VAL A 82 12.38 10.88 10.40
C VAL A 82 13.29 9.95 11.22
N ASP A 83 12.93 9.64 12.46
CA ASP A 83 13.70 8.75 13.31
C ASP A 83 13.69 7.30 12.82
N ARG A 84 12.61 6.84 12.16
CA ARG A 84 12.59 5.54 11.46
C ARG A 84 13.50 5.53 10.25
N LEU A 85 13.48 6.57 9.43
CA LEU A 85 14.38 6.67 8.28
C LEU A 85 15.85 6.68 8.72
N ASN A 86 16.19 7.44 9.76
CA ASN A 86 17.54 7.46 10.34
C ASN A 86 17.95 6.10 10.90
N TRP A 87 17.02 5.38 11.54
CA TRP A 87 17.26 4.01 11.99
C TRP A 87 17.59 3.09 10.81
N TRP A 88 16.79 3.13 9.73
CA TRP A 88 17.05 2.33 8.53
C TRP A 88 18.40 2.66 7.90
N LEU A 89 18.73 3.93 7.69
CA LEU A 89 20.03 4.36 7.16
C LEU A 89 21.19 3.76 7.95
N LYS A 90 21.08 3.76 9.29
CA LYS A 90 22.08 3.15 10.17
C LYS A 90 22.11 1.62 10.04
N GLN A 91 20.96 0.96 9.99
CA GLN A 91 20.91 -0.51 9.86
C GLN A 91 21.40 -1.01 8.51
N THR A 92 21.24 -0.22 7.46
CA THR A 92 21.64 -0.54 6.08
C THR A 92 23.02 0.02 5.72
N GLU A 93 23.74 0.62 6.66
CA GLU A 93 25.06 1.18 6.41
C GLU A 93 26.00 0.07 5.88
N GLY A 94 26.67 0.35 4.75
CA GLY A 94 27.55 -0.60 4.07
C GLY A 94 26.85 -1.75 3.34
N ARG A 95 25.51 -1.76 3.23
CA ARG A 95 24.73 -2.78 2.53
C ARG A 95 24.15 -2.26 1.21
N ASP A 96 23.90 -3.15 0.27
CA ASP A 96 23.27 -2.80 -1.02
C ASP A 96 21.73 -2.81 -0.91
N CYS A 97 21.17 -1.76 -0.30
CA CYS A 97 19.73 -1.64 -0.01
C CYS A 97 19.11 -0.44 -0.72
N GLN A 98 17.78 -0.45 -0.91
CA GLN A 98 17.12 0.59 -1.72
C GLN A 98 17.31 2.01 -1.17
N ILE A 99 17.28 2.14 0.15
CA ILE A 99 17.51 3.41 0.85
C ILE A 99 18.89 4.02 0.57
N ASN A 100 19.86 3.23 0.11
CA ASN A 100 21.20 3.67 -0.29
C ASN A 100 21.30 4.09 -1.78
N GLY A 101 20.16 4.36 -2.44
CA GLY A 101 20.12 4.99 -3.76
C GLY A 101 19.86 4.06 -4.95
N LYS A 102 19.76 2.74 -4.73
CA LYS A 102 19.48 1.77 -5.81
C LYS A 102 18.02 1.35 -5.82
N VAL A 103 17.45 1.11 -6.99
CA VAL A 103 16.15 0.44 -7.11
C VAL A 103 16.37 -1.06 -7.37
N SER A 104 15.37 -1.89 -7.05
CA SER A 104 15.45 -3.32 -7.35
C SER A 104 15.67 -3.55 -8.85
N PRO A 105 16.32 -4.66 -9.27
CA PRO A 105 16.53 -4.98 -10.69
C PRO A 105 15.23 -5.01 -11.50
N GLY A 106 14.14 -5.38 -10.84
CA GLY A 106 12.81 -5.37 -11.43
C GLY A 106 12.32 -3.96 -11.75
N ASN A 107 12.42 -3.06 -10.78
CA ASN A 107 11.96 -1.68 -10.92
C ASN A 107 12.80 -0.90 -11.94
N ASN A 108 14.11 -1.17 -12.01
CA ASN A 108 14.98 -0.60 -13.05
C ASN A 108 14.53 -1.00 -14.46
N LYS A 109 14.20 -2.28 -14.68
CA LYS A 109 13.61 -2.74 -15.95
C LYS A 109 12.22 -2.14 -16.23
N GLY A 110 11.51 -1.71 -15.19
CA GLY A 110 10.25 -0.99 -15.27
C GLY A 110 10.38 0.51 -15.56
N GLY A 111 11.60 1.02 -15.76
CA GLY A 111 11.86 2.41 -16.15
C GLY A 111 12.20 3.35 -14.99
N LEU A 112 12.30 2.86 -13.75
CA LEU A 112 12.70 3.69 -12.61
C LEU A 112 14.22 3.82 -12.53
N THR A 113 14.73 5.05 -12.54
CA THR A 113 16.17 5.31 -12.65
C THR A 113 16.86 5.38 -11.29
N ASN A 114 16.17 5.87 -10.26
CA ASN A 114 16.69 5.97 -8.90
C ASN A 114 15.60 5.81 -7.83
N VAL A 115 16.02 5.64 -6.58
CA VAL A 115 15.10 5.48 -5.44
C VAL A 115 14.22 6.71 -5.22
N LEU A 116 14.72 7.92 -5.49
CA LEU A 116 13.96 9.15 -5.27
C LEU A 116 12.72 9.24 -6.16
N GLU A 117 12.85 8.85 -7.43
CA GLU A 117 11.73 8.78 -8.38
C GLU A 117 10.66 7.79 -7.89
N LYS A 118 11.11 6.61 -7.44
CA LYS A 118 10.22 5.61 -6.82
C LYS A 118 9.54 6.19 -5.58
N SER A 119 10.29 6.83 -4.69
CA SER A 119 9.76 7.42 -3.45
C SER A 119 8.74 8.51 -3.70
N LEU A 120 8.98 9.39 -4.67
CA LEU A 120 8.04 10.44 -5.08
C LEU A 120 6.73 9.85 -5.63
N GLY A 121 6.79 8.71 -6.32
CA GLY A 121 5.60 7.98 -6.73
C GLY A 121 4.94 7.26 -5.55
N GLY A 122 5.73 6.63 -4.67
CA GLY A 122 5.27 5.83 -3.54
C GLY A 122 4.46 6.64 -2.54
N VAL A 123 4.92 7.83 -2.14
CA VAL A 123 4.25 8.67 -1.14
C VAL A 123 2.82 9.08 -1.54
N LYS A 124 2.53 9.13 -2.86
CA LYS A 124 1.22 9.51 -3.40
C LYS A 124 0.09 8.55 -3.03
N LYS A 125 0.40 7.28 -2.67
CA LYS A 125 -0.60 6.27 -2.29
C LYS A 125 -1.49 6.71 -1.12
N SER A 126 -0.98 7.56 -0.24
CA SER A 126 -1.71 8.04 0.95
C SER A 126 -2.54 9.30 0.74
N GLY A 127 -2.71 9.76 -0.51
CA GLY A 127 -3.54 10.93 -0.81
C GLY A 127 -2.91 12.23 -0.33
N MET A 128 -3.74 13.20 0.08
CA MET A 128 -3.33 14.55 0.49
C MET A 128 -3.64 14.88 1.96
N THR A 129 -4.42 14.05 2.66
CA THR A 129 -4.81 14.27 4.06
C THR A 129 -3.62 14.20 5.05
N PRO A 130 -3.74 14.78 6.26
CA PRO A 130 -2.65 14.84 7.24
C PRO A 130 -2.15 13.48 7.70
N LEU A 131 -0.83 13.38 7.96
CA LEU A 131 -0.24 12.21 8.62
C LEU A 131 -0.51 12.31 10.14
N ASN A 132 -1.30 11.37 10.65
CA ASN A 132 -1.84 11.41 12.01
C ASN A 132 -0.99 10.67 13.04
N GLU A 133 -0.26 9.62 12.64
CA GLU A 133 0.62 8.86 13.55
C GLU A 133 1.63 8.01 12.79
N VAL A 134 2.73 7.65 13.46
CA VAL A 134 3.75 6.71 13.00
C VAL A 134 3.89 5.57 14.01
N TYR A 135 3.78 4.34 13.54
CA TYR A 135 3.87 3.11 14.33
C TYR A 135 5.13 2.33 13.96
N GLU A 136 5.67 1.60 14.93
CA GLU A 136 6.64 0.54 14.64
C GLU A 136 5.93 -0.70 14.07
N TYR A 137 6.71 -1.62 13.51
CA TYR A 137 6.21 -2.84 12.87
C TYR A 137 5.20 -3.60 13.75
N ALA A 138 4.02 -3.91 13.18
CA ALA A 138 2.95 -4.70 13.80
C ALA A 138 2.38 -4.13 15.12
N TYR A 139 2.69 -2.88 15.49
CA TYR A 139 2.02 -2.25 16.61
C TYR A 139 0.54 -1.96 16.27
N PRO A 140 -0.39 -2.10 17.23
CA PRO A 140 -1.81 -1.82 17.00
C PRO A 140 -2.04 -0.37 16.56
N VAL A 141 -2.69 -0.19 15.42
CA VAL A 141 -3.09 1.13 14.92
C VAL A 141 -4.29 1.62 15.73
N THR A 142 -4.15 2.79 16.35
CA THR A 142 -5.17 3.36 17.26
C THR A 142 -5.70 4.73 16.81
N LYS A 143 -5.11 5.31 15.76
CA LYS A 143 -5.51 6.58 15.16
C LYS A 143 -6.14 6.35 13.80
N THR A 144 -7.18 7.12 13.50
CA THR A 144 -7.84 7.14 12.19
C THR A 144 -7.15 8.11 11.23
N GLY A 145 -7.52 8.09 9.95
CA GLY A 145 -6.89 8.91 8.91
C GLY A 145 -5.66 8.26 8.27
N VAL A 146 -4.72 9.07 7.77
CA VAL A 146 -3.45 8.55 7.24
C VAL A 146 -2.53 8.27 8.41
N VAL A 147 -2.06 7.03 8.51
CA VAL A 147 -1.02 6.64 9.45
C VAL A 147 0.14 5.98 8.70
N PHE A 148 1.31 5.98 9.30
CA PHE A 148 2.48 5.30 8.78
C PHE A 148 2.87 4.13 9.69
N MET A 149 3.18 2.97 9.13
CA MET A 149 3.75 1.85 9.88
C MET A 149 5.10 1.49 9.30
N ASP A 150 6.12 1.46 10.16
CA ASP A 150 7.48 1.12 9.79
C ASP A 150 7.60 -0.36 9.37
N THR A 151 7.92 -0.59 8.10
CA THR A 151 8.15 -1.93 7.54
C THR A 151 9.32 -1.90 6.54
N PRO A 152 9.98 -3.04 6.28
CA PRO A 152 10.78 -3.20 5.06
C PRO A 152 9.91 -3.06 3.80
N GLY A 153 10.54 -2.91 2.64
CA GLY A 153 9.88 -2.91 1.33
C GLY A 153 9.62 -4.30 0.74
N TYR A 154 9.90 -5.38 1.46
CA TYR A 154 9.62 -6.73 0.99
C TYR A 154 8.15 -7.10 1.26
N ASP A 155 7.37 -7.27 0.20
CA ASP A 155 5.90 -7.34 0.21
C ASP A 155 5.33 -8.25 1.32
N PRO A 156 5.76 -9.52 1.48
CA PRO A 156 5.13 -10.43 2.45
C PRO A 156 5.39 -10.01 3.90
N ILE A 157 6.56 -9.45 4.18
CA ILE A 157 6.90 -8.96 5.52
C ILE A 157 6.13 -7.68 5.83
N ALA A 158 6.06 -6.75 4.88
CA ALA A 158 5.35 -5.49 5.02
C ALA A 158 3.85 -5.72 5.24
N ALA A 159 3.24 -6.54 4.37
CA ALA A 159 1.84 -6.95 4.47
C ALA A 159 1.52 -7.61 5.82
N THR A 160 2.38 -8.54 6.26
CA THR A 160 2.20 -9.21 7.56
C THR A 160 2.17 -8.21 8.72
N GLY A 161 3.05 -7.20 8.69
CA GLY A 161 3.08 -6.15 9.71
C GLY A 161 1.80 -5.31 9.73
N GLN A 162 1.36 -4.85 8.56
CA GLN A 162 0.16 -4.03 8.44
C GLN A 162 -1.11 -4.76 8.89
N ILE A 163 -1.25 -6.04 8.50
CA ILE A 163 -2.38 -6.90 8.91
C ILE A 163 -2.33 -7.13 10.42
N ALA A 164 -1.15 -7.44 10.98
CA ALA A 164 -0.98 -7.61 12.42
C ALA A 164 -1.29 -6.32 13.21
N GLY A 165 -1.02 -5.14 12.63
CA GLY A 165 -1.39 -3.86 13.24
C GLY A 165 -2.86 -3.49 13.12
N GLY A 166 -3.66 -4.25 12.36
CA GLY A 166 -5.12 -4.12 12.32
C GLY A 166 -5.73 -3.89 10.93
N ALA A 167 -4.95 -3.88 9.85
CA ALA A 167 -5.50 -3.75 8.51
C ALA A 167 -6.48 -4.92 8.22
N ASN A 168 -7.64 -4.59 7.65
CA ASN A 168 -8.67 -5.56 7.28
C ASN A 168 -8.91 -5.66 5.76
N LEU A 169 -8.19 -4.85 4.98
CA LEU A 169 -8.17 -4.87 3.51
C LEU A 169 -6.82 -4.33 3.04
N MET A 170 -6.37 -4.74 1.85
CA MET A 170 -5.15 -4.23 1.23
C MET A 170 -5.37 -3.75 -0.20
N CYS A 171 -4.79 -2.62 -0.54
CA CYS A 171 -4.61 -2.17 -1.92
C CYS A 171 -3.15 -2.32 -2.32
N PHE A 172 -2.91 -3.04 -3.41
CA PHE A 172 -1.58 -3.43 -3.86
C PHE A 172 -1.34 -2.92 -5.27
N THR A 173 -0.47 -1.92 -5.44
CA THR A 173 -0.16 -1.37 -6.77
C THR A 173 0.97 -2.14 -7.44
N THR A 174 0.88 -2.35 -8.75
CA THR A 174 1.89 -3.09 -9.51
C THR A 174 1.94 -2.64 -10.96
N GLY A 175 3.14 -2.40 -11.47
CA GLY A 175 3.44 -2.16 -12.88
C GLY A 175 4.09 -3.34 -13.59
N ARG A 176 4.41 -4.41 -12.84
CA ARG A 176 5.15 -5.57 -13.37
C ARG A 176 4.46 -6.91 -13.13
N GLY A 177 3.26 -6.91 -12.54
CA GLY A 177 2.47 -8.11 -12.33
C GLY A 177 2.95 -8.96 -11.16
N SER A 178 3.36 -8.34 -10.04
CA SER A 178 3.49 -9.08 -8.78
C SER A 178 2.18 -9.80 -8.47
N CYS A 179 2.26 -11.12 -8.27
CA CYS A 179 1.13 -12.00 -7.96
C CYS A 179 0.85 -12.07 -6.45
N PHE A 180 1.25 -11.06 -5.67
CA PHE A 180 1.04 -11.06 -4.23
C PHE A 180 -0.46 -11.19 -3.89
N GLY A 181 -0.78 -12.01 -2.90
CA GLY A 181 -2.12 -12.20 -2.37
C GLY A 181 -2.07 -12.50 -0.88
N SER A 182 -3.21 -12.50 -0.20
CA SER A 182 -3.28 -12.81 1.23
C SER A 182 -4.53 -13.61 1.52
N VAL A 183 -4.38 -14.63 2.37
CA VAL A 183 -5.52 -15.37 2.94
C VAL A 183 -6.07 -14.71 4.20
N MET A 184 -5.35 -13.72 4.75
CA MET A 184 -5.73 -13.06 6.00
C MET A 184 -6.70 -11.90 5.76
N VAL A 185 -6.53 -11.17 4.65
CA VAL A 185 -7.37 -10.03 4.26
C VAL A 185 -7.53 -10.01 2.73
N PRO A 186 -8.65 -9.47 2.19
CA PRO A 186 -8.79 -9.24 0.76
C PRO A 186 -7.71 -8.31 0.23
N VAL A 187 -7.15 -8.65 -0.93
CA VAL A 187 -6.12 -7.85 -1.62
C VAL A 187 -6.67 -7.41 -2.97
N ILE A 188 -6.82 -6.10 -3.16
CA ILE A 188 -7.22 -5.46 -4.42
C ILE A 188 -5.94 -5.07 -5.16
N LYS A 189 -5.68 -5.68 -6.31
CA LYS A 189 -4.53 -5.37 -7.17
C LYS A 189 -4.85 -4.33 -8.22
N LEU A 190 -4.01 -3.30 -8.24
CA LEU A 190 -4.15 -2.12 -9.09
C LEU A 190 -3.02 -2.11 -10.12
N ALA A 191 -3.35 -2.38 -11.39
CA ALA A 191 -2.39 -2.35 -12.49
C ALA A 191 -2.07 -0.90 -12.88
N SER A 192 -0.78 -0.52 -12.92
CA SER A 192 -0.39 0.85 -13.26
C SER A 192 -0.53 1.21 -14.75
N ASN A 193 -0.66 0.22 -15.63
CA ASN A 193 -0.75 0.43 -17.07
C ASN A 193 -1.68 -0.61 -17.74
N THR A 194 -2.35 -0.20 -18.81
CA THR A 194 -3.34 -1.01 -19.54
C THR A 194 -2.74 -2.27 -20.17
N PRO A 195 -1.52 -2.23 -20.78
CA PRO A 195 -0.90 -3.45 -21.31
C PRO A 195 -0.67 -4.54 -20.25
N LEU A 196 -0.28 -4.15 -19.02
CA LEU A 196 -0.16 -5.09 -17.91
C LEU A 196 -1.53 -5.68 -17.55
N TYR A 197 -2.54 -4.82 -17.38
CA TYR A 197 -3.89 -5.24 -17.03
C TYR A 197 -4.43 -6.25 -18.05
N GLN A 198 -4.37 -5.95 -19.34
CA GLN A 198 -4.86 -6.84 -20.40
C GLN A 198 -4.14 -8.19 -20.43
N ARG A 199 -2.84 -8.22 -20.12
CA ARG A 199 -2.07 -9.47 -20.07
C ARG A 199 -2.40 -10.33 -18.85
N LEU A 200 -2.78 -9.69 -17.74
CA LEU A 200 -3.02 -10.32 -16.45
C LEU A 200 -4.43 -10.00 -15.93
N GLU A 201 -5.42 -9.96 -16.82
CA GLU A 201 -6.79 -9.52 -16.49
C GLU A 201 -7.44 -10.43 -15.43
N GLU A 202 -7.10 -11.72 -15.46
CA GLU A 202 -7.56 -12.69 -14.46
C GLU A 202 -6.92 -12.47 -13.08
N ASP A 203 -5.79 -11.74 -13.02
CA ASP A 203 -5.04 -11.48 -11.81
C ASP A 203 -5.26 -10.05 -11.26
N MET A 204 -5.67 -9.08 -12.09
CA MET A 204 -5.76 -7.66 -11.72
C MET A 204 -7.21 -7.23 -11.46
N ASP A 205 -7.46 -6.53 -10.35
CA ASP A 205 -8.82 -6.09 -9.99
C ASP A 205 -9.21 -4.76 -10.67
N VAL A 206 -8.25 -3.86 -10.91
CA VAL A 206 -8.48 -2.52 -11.48
C VAL A 206 -7.40 -2.13 -12.48
N ASN A 207 -7.81 -1.55 -13.61
CA ASN A 207 -6.92 -0.98 -14.61
C ASN A 207 -6.68 0.52 -14.38
N CYS A 208 -5.66 0.90 -13.62
CA CYS A 208 -5.31 2.32 -13.47
C CYS A 208 -4.63 2.90 -14.72
N GLY A 209 -4.29 2.07 -15.72
CA GLY A 209 -3.71 2.51 -16.98
C GLY A 209 -4.60 3.45 -17.79
N LEU A 210 -5.92 3.38 -17.59
CA LEU A 210 -6.90 4.27 -18.22
C LEU A 210 -6.64 5.76 -17.94
N VAL A 211 -5.95 6.08 -16.83
CA VAL A 211 -5.48 7.44 -16.53
C VAL A 211 -4.40 7.91 -17.50
N ILE A 212 -3.47 7.02 -17.84
CA ILE A 212 -2.39 7.31 -18.80
C ILE A 212 -2.93 7.38 -20.22
N ASP A 213 -3.92 6.55 -20.53
CA ASP A 213 -4.56 6.50 -21.84
C ASP A 213 -5.49 7.71 -22.09
N GLY A 214 -5.79 8.49 -21.04
CA GLY A 214 -6.65 9.68 -21.10
C GLY A 214 -8.14 9.36 -21.13
N GLU A 215 -8.53 8.14 -20.80
CA GLU A 215 -9.93 7.69 -20.75
C GLU A 215 -10.62 8.04 -19.42
N GLN A 216 -9.83 8.14 -18.34
CA GLN A 216 -10.29 8.59 -17.02
C GLN A 216 -9.31 9.59 -16.40
N ASP A 217 -9.80 10.49 -15.55
CA ASP A 217 -8.94 11.28 -14.67
C ASP A 217 -8.66 10.58 -13.33
N LEU A 218 -7.80 11.18 -12.51
CA LEU A 218 -7.40 10.61 -11.21
C LEU A 218 -8.56 10.57 -10.21
N GLU A 219 -9.47 11.53 -10.28
CA GLU A 219 -10.65 11.61 -9.43
C GLU A 219 -11.63 10.48 -9.75
N GLN A 220 -11.89 10.22 -11.03
CA GLN A 220 -12.72 9.11 -11.51
C GLN A 220 -12.12 7.77 -11.11
N MET A 221 -10.83 7.55 -11.39
CA MET A 221 -10.15 6.32 -10.99
C MET A 221 -10.12 6.16 -9.46
N GLY A 222 -9.98 7.25 -8.71
CA GLY A 222 -10.06 7.23 -7.24
C GLY A 222 -11.43 6.80 -6.71
N CYS A 223 -12.52 7.26 -7.34
CA CYS A 223 -13.87 6.81 -7.03
C CYS A 223 -14.04 5.31 -7.32
N GLU A 224 -13.58 4.85 -8.48
CA GLU A 224 -13.64 3.43 -8.87
C GLU A 224 -12.89 2.53 -7.88
N ILE A 225 -11.66 2.91 -7.49
CA ILE A 225 -10.88 2.19 -6.49
C ILE A 225 -11.63 2.17 -5.14
N PHE A 226 -12.23 3.29 -4.73
CA PHE A 226 -12.99 3.33 -3.48
C PHE A 226 -14.23 2.44 -3.51
N GLU A 227 -14.96 2.40 -4.63
CA GLU A 227 -16.08 1.47 -4.84
C GLU A 227 -15.61 0.01 -4.73
N LYS A 228 -14.48 -0.33 -5.35
CA LYS A 228 -13.88 -1.67 -5.24
C LYS A 228 -13.49 -2.03 -3.81
N ILE A 229 -13.00 -1.08 -3.03
CA ILE A 229 -12.74 -1.26 -1.59
C ILE A 229 -14.02 -1.61 -0.84
N LEU A 230 -15.13 -0.91 -1.10
CA LEU A 230 -16.41 -1.19 -0.47
C LEU A 230 -16.98 -2.55 -0.88
N GLU A 231 -16.89 -2.92 -2.16
CA GLU A 231 -17.31 -4.22 -2.68
C GLU A 231 -16.55 -5.36 -2.00
N ALA A 232 -15.21 -5.28 -1.95
CA ALA A 232 -14.37 -6.31 -1.34
C ALA A 232 -14.63 -6.42 0.18
N ALA A 233 -14.70 -5.28 0.87
CA ALA A 233 -15.06 -5.26 2.29
C ALA A 233 -16.45 -5.87 2.55
N SER A 234 -17.38 -5.73 1.60
CA SER A 234 -18.73 -6.29 1.66
C SER A 234 -18.81 -7.77 1.28
N GLY A 235 -17.72 -8.37 0.79
CA GLY A 235 -17.62 -9.80 0.53
C GLY A 235 -17.57 -10.19 -0.94
N THR A 236 -17.50 -9.24 -1.87
CA THR A 236 -17.09 -9.55 -3.25
C THR A 236 -15.65 -10.05 -3.22
N ARG A 237 -15.39 -11.24 -3.78
CA ARG A 237 -14.05 -11.81 -3.79
C ARG A 237 -13.15 -11.04 -4.73
N THR A 238 -11.92 -10.76 -4.31
CA THR A 238 -10.89 -10.20 -5.20
C THR A 238 -10.31 -11.29 -6.10
N LYS A 239 -9.62 -10.91 -7.18
CA LYS A 239 -8.95 -11.85 -8.08
C LYS A 239 -7.99 -12.80 -7.34
N CYS A 240 -7.23 -12.29 -6.37
CA CYS A 240 -6.38 -13.13 -5.52
C CYS A 240 -7.16 -14.20 -4.75
N GLU A 241 -8.30 -13.82 -4.18
CA GLU A 241 -9.15 -14.75 -3.44
C GLU A 241 -9.74 -15.80 -4.38
N GLU A 242 -10.22 -15.41 -5.56
CA GLU A 242 -10.74 -16.32 -6.59
C GLU A 242 -9.69 -17.36 -7.03
N LEU A 243 -8.44 -16.92 -7.22
CA LEU A 243 -7.31 -17.76 -7.61
C LEU A 243 -6.73 -18.60 -6.46
N GLY A 244 -7.10 -18.31 -5.20
CA GLY A 244 -6.61 -19.03 -4.03
C GLY A 244 -5.15 -18.74 -3.67
N VAL A 245 -4.64 -17.56 -4.04
CA VAL A 245 -3.26 -17.13 -3.78
C VAL A 245 -3.15 -16.49 -2.39
N GLY A 246 -2.00 -16.64 -1.71
CA GLY A 246 -1.71 -15.95 -0.45
C GLY A 246 -1.34 -16.83 0.74
N TRP A 247 -1.40 -18.16 0.61
CA TRP A 247 -1.07 -19.10 1.70
C TRP A 247 0.40 -19.01 2.15
N ASN A 248 1.31 -18.70 1.23
CA ASN A 248 2.75 -18.61 1.49
C ASN A 248 3.22 -17.18 1.76
N GLU A 249 2.29 -16.22 1.88
CA GLU A 249 2.59 -14.78 1.93
C GLU A 249 2.57 -14.22 3.37
N TYR A 250 2.43 -15.09 4.37
CA TYR A 250 2.62 -14.74 5.77
C TYR A 250 4.09 -14.87 6.17
N ALA A 251 4.73 -13.74 6.45
CA ALA A 251 6.14 -13.67 6.82
C ALA A 251 6.36 -12.64 7.94
N PRO A 252 6.38 -13.06 9.22
CA PRO A 252 6.79 -12.18 10.31
C PRO A 252 8.21 -11.68 10.08
N TRP A 253 8.48 -10.42 10.43
CA TRP A 253 9.82 -9.85 10.25
C TRP A 253 10.82 -10.44 11.26
N PRO A 254 11.85 -11.21 10.84
CA PRO A 254 12.96 -11.53 11.73
C PRO A 254 13.88 -10.32 11.79
N ILE A 255 13.50 -9.33 12.61
CA ILE A 255 14.06 -7.96 12.72
C ILE A 255 15.49 -7.85 12.16
N GLY A 256 15.60 -7.19 11.00
CA GLY A 256 16.82 -7.11 10.21
C GLY A 256 16.57 -6.51 8.83
N VAL A 257 17.61 -6.37 8.01
CA VAL A 257 17.48 -5.77 6.67
C VAL A 257 17.07 -6.83 5.64
N PHE A 258 15.82 -6.76 5.17
CA PHE A 258 15.31 -7.50 4.02
C PHE A 258 14.97 -6.49 2.92
N ALA A 259 15.57 -6.66 1.75
CA ALA A 259 15.47 -5.75 0.61
C ALA A 259 15.25 -6.54 -0.68
#